data_AF-A0A2V3VS91-F1
#
_entry.id   AF-A0A2V3VS91-F1
#
_cell.length_a   1.000
_cell.length_b   1.000
_cell.length_c   1.000
_cell.angle_alpha   90.00
_cell.angle_beta   90.00
_cell.angle_gamma   90.00
#
_symmetry.space_group_name_H-M   'P 1'
#
loop_
_entity.id
_entity.type
_entity.pdbx_description
1 polymer ?
#
loop_
_entity_poly.entity_id
_entity_poly.type
_entity_poly.pdbx_seq_one_letter_code
_entity_poly.pdbx_strand_id
1 'polypeptide(L)'
;MSMDKVPGDPQNAMNQTDPLREVDAHGEDIKSVSDDPGLLDRLIASVTKQIKTNWFWIAAYGFNLVYLIFALVRDNQGGGASFTIPILPGVIFTCIIFIQIYADPIESIPADGMDQDGRKKLEEKRSQQRYRWMVFAYSFMLLSLMLTFYPFIKPFHDQSTERLRDLPIAVFIGCSLDSTNKNLSCVKSKADSEEKKQENEQVVGTWAINIGGYVSKCEEDKNGNAVACQVSDGLLVPLYFIILALMGGSISLTRRLPELQKQVSVEHIATERQPNLTQFEYREYLIFQIVQFISAPFLAILAYYLIEPSNTTSSVALAFTAGFASETILLMIRSIANKITPETSALLQYGAVVGVITLSDKSTGAEKPAEKVEVLLSESPQIHSITDERGFYMLGNVPVGEHSISIKFTVTVDEKEEERLKKDTIKIERAQAIVKKNVTIE
;
A
#
# COMPACT_ATOMS: atom_id res chain seq x y z
N MET A 1 43.51 31.21 34.35
CA MET A 1 42.33 30.38 34.07
C MET A 1 42.72 29.40 32.98
N SER A 2 43.57 28.44 33.31
CA SER A 2 43.25 27.06 33.76
C SER A 2 42.65 26.22 32.63
N MET A 3 43.56 25.47 32.00
CA MET A 3 43.29 24.36 31.08
C MET A 3 42.74 23.18 31.87
N ASP A 4 41.64 22.58 31.40
CA ASP A 4 41.18 21.29 31.90
C ASP A 4 41.63 20.15 31.00
N LYS A 5 42.18 19.15 31.69
CA LYS A 5 42.78 17.91 31.21
C LYS A 5 41.72 16.91 30.75
N VAL A 6 42.03 16.23 29.66
CA VAL A 6 41.41 14.96 29.24
C VAL A 6 42.07 13.81 30.01
N PRO A 7 41.32 12.89 30.65
CA PRO A 7 41.86 11.61 31.10
C PRO A 7 41.68 10.52 30.04
N GLY A 8 42.71 9.71 29.87
CA GLY A 8 42.81 8.65 28.86
C GLY A 8 42.08 7.36 29.23
N ASP A 9 41.78 6.59 28.19
CA ASP A 9 41.28 5.22 28.26
C ASP A 9 42.42 4.21 28.51
N PRO A 10 42.22 3.21 29.37
CA PRO A 10 43.16 2.11 29.55
C PRO A 10 42.94 0.99 28.53
N GLN A 11 44.08 0.45 28.10
CA GLN A 11 44.25 -0.79 27.37
C GLN A 11 43.50 -1.96 28.05
N ASN A 12 42.81 -2.78 27.27
CA ASN A 12 42.47 -4.13 27.67
C ASN A 12 43.01 -5.14 26.65
N ALA A 13 44.07 -5.82 27.08
CA ALA A 13 44.58 -7.05 26.52
C ALA A 13 43.97 -8.23 27.28
N MET A 14 43.47 -9.23 26.58
CA MET A 14 43.23 -10.63 26.99
C MET A 14 42.24 -11.25 25.98
N ASN A 15 42.29 -12.53 25.61
CA ASN A 15 43.27 -13.57 25.88
C ASN A 15 43.09 -14.63 24.78
N GLN A 16 44.20 -15.21 24.36
CA GLN A 16 44.31 -16.31 23.42
C GLN A 16 44.34 -17.61 24.23
N THR A 17 43.44 -18.55 23.94
CA THR A 17 43.61 -19.97 24.28
C THR A 17 42.71 -20.85 23.41
N ASP A 18 43.33 -21.47 22.41
CA ASP A 18 42.85 -22.71 21.79
C ASP A 18 42.92 -23.86 22.80
N PRO A 19 41.97 -24.81 22.75
CA PRO A 19 42.24 -26.18 23.11
C PRO A 19 42.18 -27.10 21.88
N LEU A 20 43.31 -27.78 21.69
CA LEU A 20 43.52 -29.03 20.98
C LEU A 20 42.27 -29.93 20.96
N ARG A 21 41.78 -30.22 19.76
CA ARG A 21 40.78 -31.25 19.52
C ARG A 21 41.47 -32.54 19.10
N GLU A 22 41.35 -33.51 19.99
CA GLU A 22 41.73 -34.90 19.91
C GLU A 22 41.14 -35.56 18.64
N VAL A 23 42.00 -36.23 17.88
CA VAL A 23 41.63 -36.99 16.68
C VAL A 23 41.35 -38.42 17.12
N ASP A 24 40.08 -38.73 17.35
CA ASP A 24 39.62 -40.10 17.53
C ASP A 24 39.45 -40.78 16.18
N ALA A 25 40.34 -41.75 15.92
CA ALA A 25 40.25 -42.68 14.82
C ALA A 25 39.25 -43.79 15.17
N HIS A 26 37.97 -43.59 14.83
CA HIS A 26 37.01 -44.68 14.73
C HIS A 26 36.82 -45.06 13.26
N GLY A 27 37.32 -46.25 12.90
CA GLY A 27 36.96 -46.93 11.68
C GLY A 27 35.49 -47.36 11.76
N GLU A 28 34.67 -46.75 10.92
CA GLU A 28 33.32 -47.22 10.62
C GLU A 28 33.26 -47.72 9.17
N ASP A 29 32.54 -48.81 9.02
CA ASP A 29 32.39 -49.62 7.83
C ASP A 29 31.94 -48.84 6.59
N ILE A 30 32.65 -49.07 5.48
CA ILE A 30 32.22 -48.69 4.14
C ILE A 30 31.03 -49.58 3.77
N LYS A 31 29.82 -49.19 4.20
CA LYS A 31 28.58 -49.62 3.55
C LYS A 31 28.45 -48.87 2.24
N SER A 32 28.41 -49.64 1.16
CA SER A 32 28.13 -49.23 -0.21
C SER A 32 27.04 -48.16 -0.27
N VAL A 33 27.47 -46.97 -0.72
CA VAL A 33 26.64 -45.84 -1.13
C VAL A 33 25.66 -46.34 -2.19
N SER A 34 24.42 -46.53 -1.77
CA SER A 34 23.28 -46.83 -2.63
C SER A 34 22.57 -45.53 -2.93
N ASP A 35 22.43 -45.24 -4.22
CA ASP A 35 21.42 -44.40 -4.85
C ASP A 35 21.06 -43.11 -4.09
N ASP A 36 22.03 -42.20 -3.95
CA ASP A 36 21.68 -40.81 -3.63
C ASP A 36 21.10 -40.20 -4.93
N PRO A 37 19.78 -39.91 -4.99
CA PRO A 37 19.16 -39.39 -6.20
C PRO A 37 19.90 -38.12 -6.58
N GLY A 38 20.42 -38.12 -7.82
CA GLY A 38 21.35 -37.12 -8.30
C GLY A 38 20.82 -35.71 -8.02
N LEU A 39 21.73 -34.76 -7.81
CA LEU A 39 21.42 -33.35 -7.56
C LEU A 39 20.39 -32.79 -8.57
N LEU A 40 20.39 -33.33 -9.78
CA LEU A 40 19.44 -33.04 -10.86
C LEU A 40 18.00 -33.51 -10.57
N ASP A 41 17.80 -34.70 -10.00
CA ASP A 41 16.47 -35.19 -9.60
C ASP A 41 15.90 -34.40 -8.42
N ARG A 42 16.77 -33.98 -7.48
CA ARG A 42 16.36 -33.07 -6.39
C ARG A 42 15.98 -31.70 -6.91
N LEU A 43 16.70 -31.17 -7.90
CA LEU A 43 16.33 -29.92 -8.59
C LEU A 43 15.03 -30.06 -9.36
N ILE A 44 14.84 -31.13 -10.15
CA ILE A 44 13.60 -31.38 -10.90
C ILE A 44 12.41 -31.52 -9.95
N ALA A 45 12.55 -32.28 -8.86
CA ALA A 45 11.48 -32.45 -7.87
C ALA A 45 11.12 -31.11 -7.18
N SER A 46 12.12 -30.30 -6.83
CA SER A 46 11.93 -28.97 -6.23
C SER A 46 11.23 -28.01 -7.20
N VAL A 47 11.68 -27.96 -8.45
CA VAL A 47 11.09 -27.14 -9.52
C VAL A 47 9.66 -27.58 -9.79
N THR A 48 9.38 -28.88 -9.87
CA THR A 48 8.02 -29.39 -10.13
C THR A 48 7.05 -29.03 -9.00
N LYS A 49 7.52 -29.05 -7.75
CA LYS A 49 6.72 -28.64 -6.58
C LYS A 49 6.46 -27.13 -6.59
N GLN A 50 7.46 -26.31 -6.92
CA GLN A 50 7.29 -24.86 -7.08
C GLN A 50 6.35 -24.52 -8.25
N ILE A 51 6.45 -25.22 -9.37
CA ILE A 51 5.59 -25.04 -10.54
C ILE A 51 4.13 -25.32 -10.18
N LYS A 52 3.85 -26.43 -9.48
CA LYS A 52 2.47 -26.75 -9.08
C LYS A 52 1.88 -25.70 -8.13
N THR A 53 2.69 -25.14 -7.25
CA THR A 53 2.22 -24.15 -6.26
C THR A 53 2.01 -22.77 -6.90
N ASN A 54 2.84 -22.40 -7.88
CA ASN A 54 2.89 -21.05 -8.45
C ASN A 54 2.56 -21.01 -9.95
N TRP A 55 1.84 -22.02 -10.47
CA TRP A 55 1.58 -22.20 -11.90
C TRP A 55 0.99 -20.94 -12.55
N PHE A 56 0.06 -20.27 -11.85
CA PHE A 56 -0.60 -19.06 -12.33
C PHE A 56 0.41 -17.93 -12.59
N TRP A 57 1.35 -17.71 -11.67
CA TRP A 57 2.39 -16.69 -11.81
C TRP A 57 3.36 -17.03 -12.93
N ILE A 58 3.75 -18.29 -13.05
CA ILE A 58 4.63 -18.76 -14.14
C ILE A 58 3.95 -18.55 -15.49
N ALA A 59 2.65 -18.83 -15.60
CA ALA A 59 1.88 -18.56 -16.80
C ALA A 59 1.81 -17.07 -17.12
N ALA A 60 1.60 -16.21 -16.13
CA ALA A 60 1.58 -14.75 -16.31
C ALA A 60 2.94 -14.21 -16.77
N TYR A 61 4.04 -14.66 -16.17
CA TYR A 61 5.40 -14.30 -16.60
C TYR A 61 5.72 -14.84 -17.99
N GLY A 62 5.33 -16.09 -18.29
CA GLY A 62 5.50 -16.70 -19.60
C GLY A 62 4.76 -15.93 -20.69
N PHE A 63 3.50 -15.56 -20.45
CA PHE A 63 2.71 -14.77 -21.39
C PHE A 63 3.32 -13.39 -21.64
N ASN A 64 3.77 -12.70 -20.58
CA ASN A 64 4.41 -11.40 -20.72
C ASN A 64 5.78 -11.49 -21.42
N LEU A 65 6.54 -12.55 -21.18
CA LEU A 65 7.81 -12.82 -21.87
C LEU A 65 7.58 -13.10 -23.35
N VAL A 66 6.58 -13.93 -23.69
CA VAL A 66 6.18 -14.20 -25.09
C VAL A 66 5.73 -12.90 -25.77
N TYR A 67 4.94 -12.07 -25.09
CA TYR A 67 4.54 -10.76 -25.59
C TYR A 67 5.73 -9.83 -25.82
N LEU A 68 6.70 -9.79 -24.89
CA LEU A 68 7.94 -9.03 -25.05
C LEU A 68 8.76 -9.52 -26.25
N ILE A 69 8.97 -10.84 -26.38
CA ILE A 69 9.69 -11.43 -27.52
C ILE A 69 8.96 -11.10 -28.82
N PHE A 70 7.64 -11.26 -28.87
CA PHE A 70 6.83 -10.92 -30.04
C PHE A 70 6.95 -9.45 -30.41
N ALA A 71 6.89 -8.55 -29.42
CA ALA A 71 7.06 -7.11 -29.63
C ALA A 71 8.46 -6.79 -30.17
N LEU A 72 9.52 -7.40 -29.63
CA LEU A 72 10.90 -7.24 -30.10
C LEU A 72 11.10 -7.78 -31.52
N VAL A 73 10.51 -8.94 -31.85
CA VAL A 73 10.57 -9.53 -33.20
C VAL A 73 9.83 -8.66 -34.21
N ARG A 74 8.66 -8.14 -33.84
CA ARG A 74 7.88 -7.23 -34.70
C ARG A 74 8.63 -5.93 -34.98
N ASP A 75 9.29 -5.37 -33.97
CA ASP A 75 10.10 -4.14 -34.13
C ASP A 75 11.29 -4.40 -35.06
N ASN A 76 11.95 -5.56 -34.92
CA ASN A 76 13.10 -5.94 -35.76
C ASN A 76 12.73 -6.23 -37.23
N GLN A 77 11.49 -6.66 -37.51
CA GLN A 77 11.02 -6.86 -38.88
C GLN A 77 10.64 -5.54 -39.58
N GLY A 78 10.46 -4.45 -38.84
CA GLY A 78 10.03 -3.15 -39.35
C GLY A 78 11.08 -2.35 -40.14
N GLY A 79 12.30 -2.88 -40.35
CA GLY A 79 13.34 -2.25 -41.17
C GLY A 79 13.93 -0.92 -40.64
N GLY A 80 13.34 -0.32 -39.61
CA GLY A 80 13.85 0.86 -38.92
C GLY A 80 14.73 0.47 -37.74
N ALA A 81 15.99 0.90 -37.74
CA ALA A 81 17.02 0.56 -36.75
C ALA A 81 16.79 1.12 -35.32
N SER A 82 15.57 1.49 -34.95
CA SER A 82 15.26 2.01 -33.62
C SER A 82 14.80 0.88 -32.71
N PHE A 83 15.72 0.27 -31.94
CA PHE A 83 15.39 -0.73 -30.91
C PHE A 83 14.56 -0.09 -29.79
N THR A 84 13.24 -0.03 -29.95
CA THR A 84 12.32 0.55 -28.97
C THR A 84 11.94 -0.54 -27.99
N ILE A 85 12.55 -0.53 -26.80
CA ILE A 85 12.11 -1.43 -25.73
C ILE A 85 10.65 -1.08 -25.43
N PRO A 86 9.70 -1.99 -25.64
CA PRO A 86 8.32 -1.73 -25.29
C PRO A 86 8.26 -1.56 -23.76
N ILE A 87 7.96 -0.34 -23.31
CA ILE A 87 7.87 0.01 -21.89
C ILE A 87 6.72 -0.77 -21.23
N LEU A 88 5.64 -1.03 -21.99
CA LEU A 88 4.41 -1.66 -21.52
C LEU A 88 4.63 -3.07 -20.91
N PRO A 89 5.31 -4.03 -21.56
CA PRO A 89 5.69 -5.30 -20.92
C PRO A 89 6.44 -5.13 -19.60
N GLY A 90 7.35 -4.15 -19.51
CA GLY A 90 8.09 -3.87 -18.28
C GLY A 90 7.19 -3.40 -17.14
N VAL A 91 6.23 -2.51 -17.46
CA VAL A 91 5.21 -2.05 -16.50
C VAL A 91 4.31 -3.21 -16.07
N ILE A 92 3.81 -4.01 -17.02
CA ILE A 92 2.98 -5.19 -16.73
C ILE A 92 3.74 -6.18 -15.84
N PHE A 93 5.02 -6.44 -16.15
CA PHE A 93 5.88 -7.32 -15.36
C PHE A 93 5.99 -6.84 -13.91
N THR A 94 6.22 -5.53 -13.74
CA THR A 94 6.32 -4.90 -12.42
C THR A 94 5.01 -4.98 -11.65
N CYS A 95 3.86 -4.79 -12.31
CA CYS A 95 2.54 -4.96 -11.70
C CYS A 95 2.26 -6.41 -11.28
N ILE A 96 2.64 -7.39 -12.10
CA ILE A 96 2.51 -8.82 -11.76
C ILE A 96 3.34 -9.14 -10.52
N ILE A 97 4.60 -8.70 -10.49
CA ILE A 97 5.48 -8.88 -9.32
C ILE A 97 4.87 -8.22 -8.08
N PHE A 98 4.37 -6.98 -8.22
CA PHE A 98 3.72 -6.27 -7.12
C PHE A 98 2.57 -7.09 -6.54
N ILE A 99 1.64 -7.55 -7.38
CA ILE A 99 0.49 -8.34 -6.91
C ILE A 99 0.98 -9.64 -6.30
N GLN A 100 1.93 -10.35 -6.90
CA GLN A 100 2.45 -11.61 -6.35
C GLN A 100 3.03 -11.41 -4.94
N ILE A 101 3.91 -10.42 -4.78
CA ILE A 101 4.62 -10.18 -3.52
C ILE A 101 3.66 -9.75 -2.40
N TYR A 102 2.65 -8.94 -2.74
CA TYR A 102 1.70 -8.42 -1.76
C TYR A 102 0.45 -9.28 -1.61
N ALA A 103 0.15 -10.23 -2.50
CA ALA A 103 -0.97 -11.15 -2.35
C ALA A 103 -0.66 -12.34 -1.44
N ASP A 104 0.62 -12.61 -1.15
CA ASP A 104 1.03 -13.69 -0.26
C ASP A 104 0.31 -13.57 1.10
N PRO A 105 -0.37 -14.65 1.55
CA PRO A 105 -1.11 -14.62 2.81
C PRO A 105 -0.15 -14.43 3.99
N ILE A 106 -0.57 -13.59 4.92
CA ILE A 106 0.16 -13.38 6.17
C ILE A 106 -0.09 -14.61 7.06
N GLU A 107 0.97 -15.29 7.48
CA GLU A 107 0.85 -16.40 8.42
C GLU A 107 0.33 -15.87 9.76
N SER A 108 -0.88 -16.27 10.16
CA SER A 108 -1.52 -15.86 11.42
C SER A 108 -0.90 -16.56 12.63
N ILE A 109 -0.92 -15.91 13.81
CA ILE A 109 -0.55 -16.58 15.06
C ILE A 109 -1.64 -17.61 15.37
N PRO A 110 -1.35 -18.91 15.46
CA PRO A 110 -2.36 -19.88 15.88
C PRO A 110 -2.75 -19.61 17.33
N ALA A 111 -4.05 -19.75 17.61
CA ALA A 111 -4.66 -19.24 18.83
C ALA A 111 -4.20 -19.96 20.12
N ASP A 112 -3.64 -21.17 20.08
CA ASP A 112 -3.23 -21.88 21.30
C ASP A 112 -2.08 -22.88 21.09
N GLY A 113 -1.23 -23.04 22.12
CA GLY A 113 -0.34 -24.19 22.30
C GLY A 113 0.98 -24.24 21.51
N MET A 114 1.36 -23.18 20.79
CA MET A 114 2.62 -23.18 20.02
C MET A 114 3.86 -23.07 20.93
N ASP A 115 4.77 -24.05 20.81
CA ASP A 115 6.07 -24.08 21.47
C ASP A 115 6.95 -22.85 21.11
N GLN A 116 7.91 -22.51 21.97
CA GLN A 116 8.85 -21.40 21.76
C GLN A 116 9.61 -21.51 20.44
N ASP A 117 10.00 -22.72 20.04
CA ASP A 117 10.68 -22.96 18.75
C ASP A 117 9.75 -22.65 17.56
N GLY A 118 8.47 -23.05 17.66
CA GLY A 118 7.46 -22.73 16.66
C GLY A 118 7.25 -21.23 16.50
N ARG A 119 7.24 -20.48 17.60
CA ARG A 119 7.13 -19.01 17.59
C ARG A 119 8.33 -18.34 16.93
N LYS A 120 9.55 -18.83 17.20
CA LYS A 120 10.78 -18.32 16.57
C LYS A 120 10.75 -18.54 15.05
N LYS A 121 10.40 -19.74 14.60
CA LYS A 121 10.28 -20.07 13.17
C LYS A 121 9.21 -19.24 12.47
N LEU A 122 8.08 -19.00 13.13
CA LEU A 122 7.02 -18.13 12.60
C LEU A 122 7.52 -16.69 12.45
N GLU A 123 8.20 -16.15 13.47
CA GLU A 123 8.71 -14.78 13.40
C GLU A 123 9.84 -14.64 12.36
N GLU A 124 10.69 -15.64 12.20
CA GLU A 124 11.70 -15.70 11.15
C GLU A 124 11.06 -15.61 9.75
N LYS A 125 10.04 -16.42 9.48
CA LYS A 125 9.29 -16.34 8.21
C LYS A 125 8.65 -14.98 7.98
N ARG A 126 8.06 -14.38 9.01
CA ARG A 126 7.47 -13.04 8.91
C ARG A 126 8.51 -11.98 8.63
N SER A 127 9.66 -12.04 9.30
CA SER A 127 10.79 -11.15 9.04
C SER A 127 11.27 -11.25 7.60
N GLN A 128 11.32 -12.47 7.04
CA GLN A 128 11.69 -12.70 5.65
C GLN A 128 10.66 -12.11 4.68
N GLN A 129 9.36 -12.23 4.98
CA GLN A 129 8.29 -11.59 4.20
C GLN A 129 8.43 -10.06 4.22
N ARG A 130 8.62 -9.46 5.40
CA ARG A 130 8.83 -8.00 5.55
C ARG A 130 10.04 -7.52 4.76
N TYR A 131 11.14 -8.27 4.79
CA TYR A 131 12.34 -7.97 4.02
C TYR A 131 12.07 -7.99 2.51
N ARG A 132 11.33 -8.98 1.99
CA ARG A 132 10.95 -9.04 0.57
C ARG A 132 10.10 -7.84 0.14
N TRP A 133 9.14 -7.43 0.97
CA TRP A 133 8.32 -6.25 0.71
C TRP A 133 9.16 -4.97 0.64
N MET A 134 10.13 -4.82 1.54
CA MET A 134 11.04 -3.68 1.56
C MET A 134 11.96 -3.64 0.35
N VAL A 135 12.60 -4.77 0.02
CA VAL A 135 13.46 -4.87 -1.16
C VAL A 135 12.68 -4.49 -2.40
N PHE A 136 11.46 -5.02 -2.56
CA PHE A 136 10.60 -4.65 -3.67
C PHE A 136 10.32 -3.14 -3.71
N ALA A 137 9.95 -2.52 -2.59
CA ALA A 137 9.65 -1.08 -2.55
C ALA A 137 10.85 -0.22 -2.98
N TYR A 138 12.06 -0.54 -2.49
CA TYR A 138 13.28 0.15 -2.91
C TYR A 138 13.63 -0.10 -4.38
N SER A 139 13.54 -1.35 -4.84
CA SER A 139 13.79 -1.70 -6.24
C SER A 139 12.82 -1.01 -7.17
N PHE A 140 11.53 -0.96 -6.81
CA PHE A 140 10.49 -0.29 -7.57
C PHE A 140 10.73 1.22 -7.67
N MET A 141 11.09 1.86 -6.57
CA MET A 141 11.44 3.28 -6.54
C MET A 141 12.66 3.57 -7.41
N LEU A 142 13.74 2.78 -7.27
CA LEU A 142 14.95 2.95 -8.07
C LEU A 142 14.68 2.73 -9.56
N LEU A 143 13.96 1.67 -9.92
CA LEU A 143 13.58 1.39 -11.29
C LEU A 143 12.74 2.52 -11.88
N SER A 144 11.76 3.02 -11.12
CA SER A 144 10.91 4.14 -11.55
C SER A 144 11.74 5.39 -11.80
N LEU A 145 12.68 5.73 -10.91
CA LEU A 145 13.61 6.84 -11.12
C LEU A 145 14.47 6.62 -12.37
N MET A 146 15.01 5.42 -12.58
CA MET A 146 15.76 5.12 -13.81
C MET A 146 14.90 5.29 -15.07
N LEU A 147 13.64 4.84 -15.04
CA LEU A 147 12.69 5.01 -16.14
C LEU A 147 12.38 6.49 -16.41
N THR A 148 12.40 7.37 -15.39
CA THR A 148 12.24 8.82 -15.63
C THR A 148 13.39 9.44 -16.39
N PHE A 149 14.59 8.86 -16.32
CA PHE A 149 15.74 9.32 -17.09
C PHE A 149 15.83 8.71 -18.49
N TYR A 150 15.04 7.67 -18.78
CA TYR A 150 15.03 6.98 -20.07
C TYR A 150 14.84 7.94 -21.28
N PRO A 151 13.93 8.94 -21.24
CA PRO A 151 13.78 9.93 -22.31
C PRO A 151 15.05 10.71 -22.67
N PHE A 152 15.98 10.89 -21.73
CA PHE A 152 17.21 11.66 -21.98
C PHE A 152 18.33 10.82 -22.56
N ILE A 153 18.33 9.52 -22.27
CA ILE A 153 19.36 8.58 -22.76
C ILE A 153 19.08 8.21 -24.21
N LYS A 154 17.81 8.04 -24.57
CA LYS A 154 17.39 7.70 -25.92
C LYS A 154 16.61 8.86 -26.53
N PRO A 155 17.24 9.72 -27.37
CA PRO A 155 16.55 10.85 -27.95
C PRO A 155 15.38 10.37 -28.81
N PHE A 156 14.17 10.80 -28.47
CA PHE A 156 12.95 10.54 -29.25
C PHE A 156 12.91 11.28 -30.60
N HIS A 157 14.03 11.84 -31.07
CA HIS A 157 14.10 12.75 -32.22
C HIS A 157 13.68 12.13 -33.56
N ASP A 158 13.68 10.80 -33.68
CA ASP A 158 13.48 10.12 -34.97
C ASP A 158 12.10 9.48 -35.14
N GLN A 159 11.13 9.82 -34.29
CA GLN A 159 9.75 9.36 -34.49
C GLN A 159 9.06 10.21 -35.56
N SER A 160 8.62 9.57 -36.64
CA SER A 160 7.80 10.22 -37.66
C SER A 160 6.56 10.84 -37.03
N THR A 161 6.21 12.04 -37.47
CA THR A 161 5.04 12.80 -37.01
C THR A 161 3.73 12.03 -37.15
N GLU A 162 3.66 11.07 -38.08
CA GLU A 162 2.55 10.13 -38.23
C GLU A 162 2.34 9.27 -36.98
N ARG A 163 3.41 8.82 -36.30
CA ARG A 163 3.27 8.04 -35.06
C ARG A 163 2.74 8.88 -33.90
N LEU A 164 2.97 10.19 -33.90
CA LEU A 164 2.46 11.10 -32.86
C LEU A 164 0.94 11.27 -32.96
N ARG A 165 0.33 11.09 -34.14
CA ARG A 165 -1.13 11.17 -34.33
C ARG A 165 -1.91 10.05 -33.67
N ASP A 166 -1.33 8.86 -33.62
CA ASP A 166 -2.05 7.65 -33.21
C ASP A 166 -1.86 7.30 -31.73
N LEU A 167 -1.04 8.08 -31.00
CA LEU A 167 -0.71 7.81 -29.61
C LEU A 167 -1.53 8.68 -28.66
N PRO A 168 -2.29 8.09 -27.71
CA PRO A 168 -3.06 8.84 -26.72
C PRO A 168 -2.16 9.58 -25.71
N ILE A 169 -0.90 9.16 -25.57
CA ILE A 169 0.12 9.80 -24.76
C ILE A 169 1.38 9.89 -25.60
N ALA A 170 1.87 11.11 -25.81
CA ALA A 170 3.05 11.37 -26.64
C ALA A 170 4.02 12.32 -25.93
N VAL A 171 5.32 12.10 -26.13
CA VAL A 171 6.39 12.98 -25.64
C VAL A 171 7.07 13.59 -26.85
N PHE A 172 7.12 14.92 -26.90
CA PHE A 172 7.75 15.64 -28.01
C PHE A 172 8.42 16.92 -27.52
N ILE A 173 9.27 17.49 -28.37
CA ILE A 173 9.77 18.85 -28.18
C ILE A 173 8.75 19.79 -28.81
N GLY A 174 8.24 20.72 -28.02
CA GLY A 174 7.25 21.68 -28.48
C GLY A 174 7.22 22.93 -27.63
N CYS A 175 6.38 23.87 -28.03
CA CYS A 175 6.13 25.09 -27.29
C CYS A 175 4.68 25.51 -27.48
N SER A 176 4.12 26.20 -26.49
CA SER A 176 2.80 26.81 -26.55
C SER A 176 2.89 28.13 -27.33
N LEU A 177 1.96 28.31 -28.26
CA LEU A 177 1.72 29.57 -28.96
C LEU A 177 1.01 30.60 -28.08
N ASP A 178 0.43 30.14 -26.96
CA ASP A 178 -0.22 31.02 -26.01
C ASP A 178 0.83 31.80 -25.19
N SER A 179 0.91 33.10 -25.46
CA SER A 179 1.80 34.03 -24.76
C SER A 179 1.52 34.16 -23.25
N THR A 180 0.35 33.71 -22.79
CA THR A 180 0.03 33.65 -21.36
C THR A 180 0.82 32.53 -20.66
N ASN A 181 1.18 31.47 -21.39
CA ASN A 181 1.75 30.25 -20.85
C ASN A 181 3.29 30.29 -20.86
N LYS A 182 3.87 31.12 -19.98
CA LYS A 182 5.31 31.45 -19.97
C LYS A 182 6.25 30.25 -19.85
N ASN A 183 5.82 29.13 -19.27
CA ASN A 183 6.67 27.93 -19.07
C ASN A 183 6.82 27.07 -20.33
N LEU A 184 5.90 27.21 -21.27
CA LEU A 184 5.92 26.52 -22.55
C LEU A 184 6.09 27.51 -23.71
N SER A 185 6.27 28.81 -23.44
CA SER A 185 6.34 29.84 -24.47
C SER A 185 7.42 29.54 -25.51
N CYS A 186 7.07 29.65 -26.79
CA CYS A 186 8.04 29.62 -27.87
C CYS A 186 8.98 30.83 -27.75
N VAL A 187 10.24 30.61 -27.37
CA VAL A 187 11.25 31.67 -27.39
C VAL A 187 11.62 31.92 -28.84
N LYS A 188 11.22 33.06 -29.39
CA LYS A 188 11.80 33.53 -30.65
C LYS A 188 13.26 33.86 -30.39
N SER A 189 14.17 33.11 -31.01
CA SER A 189 15.58 33.49 -31.03
C SER A 189 15.65 34.89 -31.66
N LYS A 190 16.03 35.90 -30.88
CA LYS A 190 16.43 37.19 -31.45
C LYS A 190 17.70 36.90 -32.24
N ALA A 191 17.57 36.63 -33.54
CA ALA A 191 18.67 36.83 -34.45
C ALA A 191 19.02 38.32 -34.33
N ASP A 192 20.19 38.60 -33.76
CA ASP A 192 20.74 39.94 -33.74
C ASP A 192 20.74 40.49 -35.16
N SER A 193 20.16 41.67 -35.26
CA SER A 193 20.24 42.63 -36.36
C SER A 193 21.46 42.39 -37.26
N GLU A 194 21.25 41.91 -38.47
CA GLU A 194 21.53 42.63 -39.72
C GLU A 194 21.30 41.70 -40.91
N GLU A 195 20.57 42.24 -41.88
CA GLU A 195 20.23 41.69 -43.20
C GLU A 195 21.10 40.50 -43.68
N LYS A 196 20.57 39.28 -43.60
CA LYS A 196 20.87 38.19 -44.54
C LYS A 196 19.86 37.05 -44.39
N LYS A 197 19.14 36.80 -45.50
CA LYS A 197 18.38 35.60 -45.91
C LYS A 197 17.66 34.79 -44.82
N GLN A 198 16.35 34.67 -45.00
CA GLN A 198 15.47 33.65 -44.43
C GLN A 198 16.09 32.24 -44.49
N GLU A 199 16.89 31.88 -43.50
CA GLU A 199 17.18 30.50 -43.13
C GLU A 199 16.51 30.27 -41.77
N ASN A 200 15.59 29.29 -41.76
CA ASN A 200 14.76 28.83 -40.66
C ASN A 200 15.21 29.29 -39.25
N GLU A 201 14.46 30.23 -38.65
CA GLU A 201 14.58 30.54 -37.23
C GLU A 201 14.35 29.25 -36.41
N GLN A 202 15.39 28.78 -35.72
CA GLN A 202 15.31 27.57 -34.90
C GLN A 202 14.52 27.88 -33.62
N VAL A 203 13.25 27.48 -33.59
CA VAL A 203 12.43 27.54 -32.38
C VAL A 203 12.98 26.55 -31.37
N VAL A 204 13.49 27.04 -30.24
CA VAL A 204 13.94 26.18 -29.13
C VAL A 204 12.70 25.75 -28.33
N GLY A 205 12.23 24.53 -28.60
CA GLY A 205 11.13 23.92 -27.84
C GLY A 205 11.57 23.32 -26.51
N THR A 206 10.60 23.07 -25.63
CA THR A 206 10.79 22.33 -24.38
C THR A 206 10.16 20.94 -24.53
N TRP A 207 10.74 19.93 -23.87
CA TRP A 207 10.12 18.61 -23.79
C TRP A 207 8.78 18.68 -23.07
N ALA A 208 7.72 18.24 -23.74
CA ALA A 208 6.37 18.22 -23.22
C ALA A 208 5.72 16.85 -23.42
N ILE A 209 4.83 16.50 -22.50
CA ILE A 209 3.95 15.34 -22.58
C ILE A 209 2.57 15.85 -22.99
N ASN A 210 2.01 15.28 -24.05
CA ASN A 210 0.61 15.44 -24.44
C ASN A 210 -0.18 14.21 -24.00
N ILE A 211 -1.31 14.43 -23.34
CA ILE A 211 -2.26 13.39 -22.91
C ILE A 211 -3.62 13.71 -23.54
N GLY A 212 -4.07 12.88 -24.46
CA GLY A 212 -5.39 12.95 -25.08
C GLY A 212 -5.56 14.02 -26.17
N GLY A 213 -4.54 14.80 -26.49
CA GLY A 213 -4.57 15.75 -27.61
C GLY A 213 -4.30 15.11 -28.96
N TYR A 214 -4.78 15.73 -30.04
CA TYR A 214 -4.57 15.25 -31.42
C TYR A 214 -3.87 16.30 -32.29
N VAL A 215 -3.18 15.83 -33.34
CA VAL A 215 -2.47 16.70 -34.27
C VAL A 215 -3.43 17.24 -35.33
N SER A 216 -3.76 18.54 -35.21
CA SER A 216 -4.75 19.22 -36.05
C SER A 216 -4.20 19.68 -37.41
N LYS A 217 -3.03 20.32 -37.43
CA LYS A 217 -2.38 20.85 -38.64
C LYS A 217 -0.88 20.64 -38.54
N CYS A 218 -0.24 20.27 -39.65
CA CYS A 218 1.21 20.26 -39.76
C CYS A 218 1.63 21.11 -40.96
N GLU A 219 2.66 21.92 -40.78
CA GLU A 219 3.36 22.59 -41.86
C GLU A 219 4.40 21.63 -42.44
N GLU A 220 4.40 21.46 -43.76
CA GLU A 220 5.34 20.59 -44.47
C GLU A 220 6.47 21.42 -45.11
N ASP A 221 7.69 20.88 -45.13
CA ASP A 221 8.81 21.44 -45.88
C ASP A 221 8.62 21.21 -47.39
N LYS A 222 9.55 21.75 -48.19
CA LYS A 222 9.56 21.58 -49.66
C LYS A 222 9.70 20.12 -50.10
N ASN A 223 10.07 19.22 -49.18
CA ASN A 223 10.24 17.78 -49.42
C ASN A 223 9.03 16.97 -48.91
N GLY A 224 7.98 17.62 -48.40
CA GLY A 224 6.78 16.97 -47.85
C GLY A 224 6.95 16.45 -46.42
N ASN A 225 8.02 16.80 -45.71
CA ASN A 225 8.22 16.41 -44.31
C ASN A 225 7.58 17.44 -43.38
N ALA A 226 6.82 16.99 -42.38
CA ALA A 226 6.25 17.88 -41.38
C ALA A 226 7.35 18.55 -40.52
N VAL A 227 7.42 19.88 -40.56
CA VAL A 227 8.39 20.71 -39.81
C VAL A 227 7.83 21.17 -38.48
N ALA A 228 6.55 21.51 -38.44
CA ALA A 228 5.86 21.98 -37.25
C ALA A 228 4.43 21.45 -37.24
N CYS A 229 3.98 20.94 -36.10
CA CYS A 229 2.63 20.41 -35.94
C CYS A 229 1.91 21.10 -34.79
N GLN A 230 0.70 21.56 -35.03
CA GLN A 230 -0.21 22.10 -34.05
C GLN A 230 -1.01 20.98 -33.41
N VAL A 231 -0.73 20.71 -32.13
CA VAL A 231 -1.55 19.84 -31.29
C VAL A 231 -2.73 20.66 -30.75
N SER A 232 -3.94 20.14 -30.95
CA SER A 232 -5.17 20.71 -30.41
C SER A 232 -5.79 19.75 -29.42
N ASP A 233 -6.46 20.32 -28.41
CA ASP A 233 -7.08 19.59 -27.29
C ASP A 233 -6.07 18.77 -26.45
N GLY A 234 -6.53 18.26 -25.30
CA GLY A 234 -5.71 17.45 -24.39
C GLY A 234 -4.93 18.24 -23.32
N LEU A 235 -4.18 17.50 -22.51
CA LEU A 235 -3.34 18.03 -21.44
C LEU A 235 -1.87 18.05 -21.89
N LEU A 236 -1.33 19.24 -22.11
CA LEU A 236 0.09 19.48 -22.35
C LEU A 236 0.80 19.86 -21.04
N VAL A 237 1.80 19.07 -20.62
CA VAL A 237 2.56 19.33 -19.39
C VAL A 237 4.06 19.22 -19.68
N PRO A 238 4.90 20.16 -19.20
CA PRO A 238 6.34 20.04 -19.37
C PRO A 238 6.88 18.74 -18.75
N LEU A 239 7.73 18.01 -19.48
CA LEU A 239 8.27 16.73 -19.02
C LEU A 239 9.05 16.88 -17.69
N TYR A 240 9.81 17.97 -17.55
CA TYR A 240 10.57 18.25 -16.33
C TYR A 240 9.65 18.36 -15.10
N PHE A 241 8.40 18.82 -15.28
CA PHE A 241 7.43 18.95 -14.21
C PHE A 241 7.06 17.58 -13.63
N ILE A 242 6.88 16.58 -14.50
CA ILE A 242 6.58 15.19 -14.09
C ILE A 242 7.78 14.55 -13.38
N ILE A 243 8.99 14.77 -13.91
CA ILE A 243 10.22 14.22 -13.32
C ILE A 243 10.45 14.79 -11.91
N LEU A 244 10.26 16.10 -11.72
CA LEU A 244 10.40 16.73 -10.42
C LEU A 244 9.35 16.25 -9.42
N ALA A 245 8.12 16.00 -9.87
CA ALA A 245 7.10 15.39 -9.02
C ALA A 245 7.48 13.96 -8.60
N LEU A 246 8.04 13.15 -9.50
CA LEU A 246 8.55 11.82 -9.16
C LEU A 246 9.73 11.89 -8.20
N MET A 247 10.62 12.86 -8.36
CA MET A 247 11.72 13.10 -7.43
C MET A 247 11.23 13.53 -6.04
N GLY A 248 10.24 14.41 -5.97
CA GLY A 248 9.60 14.77 -4.69
C GLY A 248 8.93 13.56 -4.02
N GLY A 249 8.22 12.75 -4.80
CA GLY A 249 7.59 11.52 -4.33
C GLY A 249 8.61 10.47 -3.85
N SER A 250 9.74 10.31 -4.53
CA SER A 250 10.77 9.35 -4.13
C SER A 250 11.44 9.76 -2.82
N ILE A 251 11.69 11.06 -2.60
CA ILE A 251 12.22 11.58 -1.34
C ILE A 251 11.22 11.36 -0.19
N SER A 252 9.92 11.54 -0.45
CA SER A 252 8.89 11.20 0.54
C SER A 252 8.96 9.72 0.91
N LEU A 253 9.04 8.84 -0.10
CA LEU A 253 9.09 7.40 0.09
C LEU A 253 10.36 6.95 0.84
N THR A 254 11.54 7.46 0.48
CA THR A 254 12.81 7.12 1.17
C THR A 254 12.84 7.56 2.62
N ARG A 255 12.11 8.61 3.00
CA ARG A 255 11.95 9.00 4.40
C ARG A 255 11.03 8.04 5.16
N ARG A 256 9.92 7.63 4.54
CA ARG A 256 8.89 6.79 5.19
C ARG A 256 9.26 5.33 5.34
N LEU A 257 9.95 4.75 4.35
CA LEU A 257 10.31 3.33 4.38
C LEU A 257 11.14 2.94 5.63
N PRO A 258 12.22 3.67 6.01
CA PRO A 258 12.95 3.39 7.24
C PRO A 258 12.12 3.58 8.51
N GLU A 259 11.19 4.55 8.53
CA GLU A 259 10.30 4.78 9.68
C GLU A 259 9.39 3.55 9.89
N LEU A 260 8.76 3.06 8.82
CA LEU A 260 7.93 1.85 8.86
C LEU A 260 8.76 0.62 9.27
N GLN A 261 9.98 0.48 8.75
CA GLN A 261 10.86 -0.63 9.11
C GLN A 261 11.21 -0.62 10.60
N LYS A 262 11.43 0.57 11.19
CA LYS A 262 11.67 0.71 12.63
C LYS A 262 10.45 0.30 13.45
N GLN A 263 9.25 0.71 13.03
CA GLN A 263 7.99 0.45 13.76
C GLN A 263 7.58 -1.03 13.86
N VAL A 264 8.19 -1.90 13.05
CA VAL A 264 7.95 -3.36 13.09
C VAL A 264 9.12 -4.12 13.71
N SER A 265 10.20 -3.43 14.10
CA SER A 265 11.32 -4.08 14.78
C SER A 265 10.91 -4.57 16.16
N VAL A 266 11.37 -5.76 16.55
CA VAL A 266 11.14 -6.33 17.88
C VAL A 266 11.77 -5.45 18.98
N GLU A 267 12.80 -4.70 18.62
CA GLU A 267 13.52 -3.78 19.52
C GLU A 267 12.85 -2.39 19.60
N HIS A 268 11.76 -2.15 18.86
CA HIS A 268 11.10 -0.84 18.87
C HIS A 268 10.24 -0.66 20.13
N ILE A 269 10.53 0.42 20.86
CA ILE A 269 9.72 0.87 21.98
C ILE A 269 8.60 1.74 21.41
N ALA A 270 7.37 1.21 21.44
CA ALA A 270 6.19 1.93 20.99
C ALA A 270 6.01 3.24 21.78
N THR A 271 5.78 4.33 21.07
CA THR A 271 5.45 5.64 21.65
C THR A 271 4.05 6.06 21.17
N GLU A 272 3.40 7.02 21.86
CA GLU A 272 2.09 7.51 21.42
C GLU A 272 2.08 8.06 19.98
N ARG A 273 3.23 8.57 19.50
CA ARG A 273 3.39 9.09 18.14
C ARG A 273 3.82 8.04 17.12
N GLN A 274 4.39 6.93 17.57
CA GLN A 274 4.88 5.83 16.73
C GLN A 274 4.54 4.51 17.42
N PRO A 275 3.33 3.98 17.22
CA PRO A 275 2.95 2.68 17.77
C PRO A 275 3.72 1.55 17.05
N ASN A 276 3.87 0.42 17.75
CA ASN A 276 4.34 -0.81 17.10
C ASN A 276 3.29 -1.26 16.08
N LEU A 277 3.72 -1.45 14.84
CA LEU A 277 2.84 -1.88 13.76
C LEU A 277 2.74 -3.40 13.73
N THR A 278 1.51 -3.90 13.60
CA THR A 278 1.29 -5.30 13.25
C THR A 278 1.72 -5.56 11.81
N GLN A 279 1.94 -6.83 11.45
CA GLN A 279 2.34 -7.19 10.09
C GLN A 279 1.29 -6.80 9.04
N PHE A 280 0.00 -6.85 9.41
CA PHE A 280 -1.10 -6.44 8.54
C PHE A 280 -1.06 -4.94 8.27
N GLU A 281 -0.94 -4.13 9.32
CA GLU A 281 -0.84 -2.68 9.20
C GLU A 281 0.41 -2.27 8.42
N TYR A 282 1.55 -2.90 8.71
CA TYR A 282 2.79 -2.64 7.97
C TYR A 282 2.66 -2.86 6.47
N ARG A 283 2.03 -3.98 6.06
CA ARG A 283 1.75 -4.28 4.66
C ARG A 283 0.85 -3.20 4.05
N GLU A 284 -0.22 -2.80 4.74
CA GLU A 284 -1.13 -1.76 4.27
C GLU A 284 -0.42 -0.43 4.09
N TYR A 285 0.37 0.00 5.08
CA TYR A 285 1.15 1.24 5.00
C TYR A 285 2.17 1.19 3.85
N LEU A 286 2.87 0.07 3.64
CA LEU A 286 3.79 -0.06 2.51
C LEU A 286 3.08 0.05 1.15
N ILE A 287 1.95 -0.64 0.98
CA ILE A 287 1.14 -0.54 -0.24
C ILE A 287 0.70 0.91 -0.46
N PHE A 288 0.23 1.58 0.60
CA PHE A 288 -0.20 2.97 0.52
C PHE A 288 0.93 3.90 0.05
N GLN A 289 2.14 3.74 0.59
CA GLN A 289 3.31 4.53 0.18
C GLN A 289 3.71 4.29 -1.29
N ILE A 290 3.61 3.05 -1.78
CA ILE A 290 3.86 2.73 -3.19
C ILE A 290 2.80 3.38 -4.09
N VAL A 291 1.52 3.26 -3.74
CA VAL A 291 0.41 3.89 -4.48
C VAL A 291 0.57 5.41 -4.49
N GLN A 292 0.99 5.99 -3.38
CA GLN A 292 1.31 7.41 -3.29
C GLN A 292 2.37 7.82 -4.30
N PHE A 293 3.49 7.10 -4.32
CA PHE A 293 4.59 7.39 -5.23
C PHE A 293 4.14 7.29 -6.70
N ILE A 294 3.33 6.27 -7.06
CA ILE A 294 2.77 6.11 -8.41
C ILE A 294 1.80 7.25 -8.76
N SER A 295 1.06 7.77 -7.77
CA SER A 295 0.05 8.81 -7.97
C SER A 295 0.65 10.22 -8.08
N ALA A 296 1.89 10.43 -7.61
CA ALA A 296 2.55 11.74 -7.58
C ALA A 296 2.56 12.48 -8.94
N PRO A 297 2.89 11.85 -10.10
CA PRO A 297 2.77 12.46 -11.42
C PRO A 297 1.38 13.01 -11.73
N PHE A 298 0.34 12.25 -11.42
CA PHE A 298 -1.04 12.60 -11.75
C PHE A 298 -1.54 13.76 -10.90
N LEU A 299 -1.19 13.74 -9.60
CA LEU A 299 -1.48 14.87 -8.70
C LEU A 299 -0.73 16.13 -9.13
N ALA A 300 0.50 15.99 -9.60
CA ALA A 300 1.27 17.11 -10.12
C ALA A 300 0.63 17.69 -11.40
N ILE A 301 0.20 16.84 -12.35
CA ILE A 301 -0.53 17.29 -13.55
C ILE A 301 -1.77 18.08 -13.13
N LEU A 302 -2.57 17.54 -12.20
CA LEU A 302 -3.75 18.24 -11.70
C LEU A 302 -3.38 19.61 -11.08
N ALA A 303 -2.35 19.65 -10.24
CA ALA A 303 -1.88 20.89 -9.62
C ALA A 303 -1.39 21.91 -10.66
N TYR A 304 -0.71 21.47 -11.72
CA TYR A 304 -0.24 22.32 -12.80
C TYR A 304 -1.41 23.07 -13.47
N TYR A 305 -2.51 22.38 -13.75
CA TYR A 305 -3.71 22.96 -14.37
C TYR A 305 -4.56 23.80 -13.43
N LEU A 306 -4.55 23.52 -12.13
CA LEU A 306 -5.32 24.30 -11.17
C LEU A 306 -4.62 25.62 -10.78
N ILE A 307 -3.30 25.62 -10.76
CA ILE A 307 -2.50 26.78 -10.28
C ILE A 307 -1.96 27.61 -11.44
N GLU A 308 -1.72 27.01 -12.61
CA GLU A 308 -1.17 27.68 -13.79
C GLU A 308 0.08 28.51 -13.46
N PRO A 309 1.19 27.85 -13.05
CA PRO A 309 2.36 28.55 -12.56
C PRO A 309 2.88 29.58 -13.57
N SER A 310 3.10 30.83 -13.14
CA SER A 310 3.45 31.92 -14.07
C SER A 310 4.92 31.94 -14.50
N ASN A 311 5.79 31.16 -13.83
CA ASN A 311 7.21 31.09 -14.14
C ASN A 311 7.81 29.73 -13.78
N THR A 312 8.98 29.43 -14.35
CA THR A 312 9.67 28.15 -14.21
C THR A 312 10.00 27.81 -12.75
N THR A 313 10.41 28.79 -11.94
CA THR A 313 10.70 28.58 -10.51
C THR A 313 9.45 28.12 -9.75
N SER A 314 8.31 28.75 -9.99
CA SER A 314 7.03 28.36 -9.39
C SER A 314 6.57 27.00 -9.88
N SER A 315 6.82 26.65 -11.15
CA SER A 315 6.53 25.32 -11.68
C SER A 315 7.39 24.25 -11.02
N VAL A 316 8.69 24.49 -10.87
CA VAL A 316 9.64 23.56 -10.22
C VAL A 316 9.23 23.34 -8.76
N ALA A 317 8.99 24.42 -8.02
CA ALA A 317 8.56 24.34 -6.63
C ALA A 317 7.22 23.61 -6.50
N LEU A 318 6.26 23.91 -7.38
CA LEU A 318 4.95 23.27 -7.37
C LEU A 318 5.04 21.76 -7.68
N ALA A 319 5.76 21.38 -8.73
CA ALA A 319 5.96 19.99 -9.11
C ALA A 319 6.58 19.18 -7.97
N PHE A 320 7.69 19.67 -7.42
CA PHE A 320 8.39 19.02 -6.33
C PHE A 320 7.49 18.90 -5.09
N THR A 321 6.79 19.98 -4.73
CA THR A 321 5.89 20.00 -3.56
C THR A 321 4.70 19.07 -3.75
N ALA A 322 4.09 19.04 -4.94
CA ALA A 322 2.99 18.13 -5.25
C ALA A 322 3.44 16.66 -5.14
N GLY A 323 4.64 16.36 -5.61
CA GLY A 323 5.26 15.05 -5.44
C GLY A 323 5.53 14.68 -3.99
N PHE A 324 6.18 15.59 -3.25
CA PHE A 324 6.55 15.38 -1.84
C PHE A 324 5.34 15.30 -0.91
N ALA A 325 4.32 16.14 -1.14
CA ALA A 325 3.11 16.20 -0.33
C ALA A 325 2.00 15.24 -0.78
N SER A 326 2.28 14.36 -1.76
CA SER A 326 1.32 13.39 -2.29
C SER A 326 0.71 12.50 -1.20
N GLU A 327 1.46 12.20 -0.12
CA GLU A 327 0.97 11.46 1.05
C GLU A 327 -0.22 12.17 1.67
N THR A 328 -0.03 13.43 2.04
CA THR A 328 -1.02 14.26 2.71
C THR A 328 -2.26 14.45 1.86
N ILE A 329 -2.07 14.65 0.55
CA ILE A 329 -3.16 14.81 -0.41
C ILE A 329 -4.00 13.52 -0.48
N LEU A 330 -3.36 12.35 -0.58
CA LEU A 330 -4.07 11.07 -0.65
C LEU A 330 -4.74 10.70 0.66
N LEU A 331 -4.14 11.02 1.81
CA LEU A 331 -4.80 10.84 3.10
C LEU A 331 -6.05 11.72 3.21
N MET A 332 -6.01 12.95 2.70
CA MET A 332 -7.18 13.83 2.63
C MET A 332 -8.26 13.24 1.72
N ILE A 333 -7.89 12.78 0.52
CA ILE A 333 -8.82 12.13 -0.42
C ILE A 333 -9.43 10.87 0.21
N ARG A 334 -8.63 10.04 0.89
CA ARG A 334 -9.11 8.84 1.60
C ARG A 334 -10.08 9.21 2.72
N SER A 335 -9.78 10.26 3.49
CA SER A 335 -10.69 10.76 4.53
C SER A 335 -12.02 11.24 3.96
N ILE A 336 -12.01 11.92 2.82
CA ILE A 336 -13.22 12.36 2.12
C ILE A 336 -13.97 11.15 1.54
N ALA A 337 -13.27 10.24 0.88
CA ALA A 337 -13.87 9.02 0.32
C ALA A 337 -14.53 8.17 1.41
N ASN A 338 -13.90 8.01 2.58
CA ASN A 338 -14.48 7.31 3.72
C ASN A 338 -15.72 8.02 4.29
N LYS A 339 -15.86 9.34 4.10
CA LYS A 339 -17.07 10.09 4.48
C LYS A 339 -18.19 9.98 3.44
N ILE A 340 -17.83 9.78 2.17
CA ILE A 340 -18.78 9.70 1.04
C ILE A 340 -19.28 8.27 0.83
N THR A 341 -18.40 7.29 1.03
CA THR A 341 -18.81 5.90 1.09
C THR A 341 -19.64 5.78 2.36
N PRO A 342 -20.96 5.51 2.30
CA PRO A 342 -21.67 5.12 3.52
C PRO A 342 -20.85 3.99 4.13
N GLU A 343 -20.69 3.95 5.46
CA GLU A 343 -20.07 2.80 6.11
C GLU A 343 -20.83 1.55 5.63
N THR A 344 -20.31 0.90 4.60
CA THR A 344 -20.93 -0.25 3.97
C THR A 344 -20.78 -1.34 4.97
N SER A 345 -21.76 -1.44 5.88
CA SER A 345 -21.91 -2.48 6.86
C SER A 345 -20.55 -2.90 7.43
N ALA A 346 -19.99 -2.14 8.36
CA ALA A 346 -19.21 -2.80 9.41
C ALA A 346 -20.09 -3.97 9.83
N LEU A 347 -19.69 -5.21 9.50
CA LEU A 347 -20.45 -6.41 9.82
C LEU A 347 -20.92 -6.20 11.24
N LEU A 348 -22.23 -6.04 11.45
CA LEU A 348 -22.76 -5.69 12.77
C LEU A 348 -22.14 -6.71 13.72
N GLN A 349 -21.22 -6.23 14.55
CA GLN A 349 -20.46 -7.09 15.41
C GLN A 349 -21.38 -7.39 16.57
N TYR A 350 -21.74 -8.66 16.74
CA TYR A 350 -22.68 -9.07 17.77
C TYR A 350 -21.95 -9.84 18.86
N GLY A 351 -22.38 -9.66 20.10
CA GLY A 351 -22.06 -10.49 21.26
C GLY A 351 -23.32 -11.15 21.82
N ALA A 352 -23.17 -11.74 23.00
CA ALA A 352 -24.26 -12.29 23.77
C ALA A 352 -24.19 -11.82 25.23
N VAL A 353 -25.35 -11.70 25.86
CA VAL A 353 -25.47 -11.36 27.28
C VAL A 353 -26.13 -12.52 27.97
N VAL A 354 -25.51 -13.02 29.04
CA VAL A 354 -26.02 -14.12 29.84
C VAL A 354 -26.07 -13.72 31.29
N GLY A 355 -27.05 -14.23 32.03
CA GLY A 355 -27.24 -13.78 33.39
C GLY A 355 -28.21 -14.64 34.17
N VAL A 356 -28.28 -14.39 35.47
CA VAL A 356 -29.29 -14.94 36.36
C VAL A 356 -30.04 -13.79 37.03
N ILE A 357 -31.36 -13.88 37.04
CA ILE A 357 -32.24 -12.94 37.73
C ILE A 357 -32.71 -13.56 39.04
N THR A 358 -32.51 -12.87 40.15
CA THR A 358 -33.00 -13.26 41.47
C THR A 358 -34.01 -12.25 42.01
N LEU A 359 -35.04 -12.73 42.68
CA LEU A 359 -35.99 -11.95 43.47
C LEU A 359 -35.53 -11.96 44.93
N SER A 360 -35.31 -10.77 45.49
CA SER A 360 -34.97 -10.59 46.90
C SER A 360 -36.23 -10.29 47.69
N ASP A 361 -36.59 -11.17 48.63
CA ASP A 361 -37.67 -10.92 49.57
C ASP A 361 -37.14 -10.15 50.78
N LYS A 362 -37.50 -8.85 50.88
CA LYS A 362 -37.09 -7.97 51.99
C LYS A 362 -37.50 -8.47 53.37
N SER A 363 -38.50 -9.36 53.46
CA SER A 363 -39.01 -9.87 54.74
C SER A 363 -38.23 -11.07 55.27
N THR A 364 -37.63 -11.87 54.39
CA THR A 364 -36.95 -13.13 54.74
C THR A 364 -35.45 -13.12 54.42
N GLY A 365 -34.97 -12.16 53.63
CA GLY A 365 -33.58 -12.08 53.16
C GLY A 365 -33.20 -13.24 52.22
N ALA A 366 -34.16 -14.06 51.81
CA ALA A 366 -33.95 -15.19 50.92
C ALA A 366 -34.01 -14.72 49.46
N GLU A 367 -32.99 -15.07 48.68
CA GLU A 367 -33.00 -14.88 47.23
C GLU A 367 -33.61 -16.11 46.56
N LYS A 368 -34.65 -15.89 45.75
CA LYS A 368 -35.26 -16.94 44.92
C LYS A 368 -35.00 -16.64 43.43
N PRO A 369 -34.79 -17.67 42.59
CA PRO A 369 -34.70 -17.47 41.15
C PRO A 369 -35.99 -16.87 40.60
N ALA A 370 -35.87 -15.89 39.71
CA ALA A 370 -37.00 -15.25 39.08
C ALA A 370 -37.43 -16.02 37.82
N GLU A 371 -38.48 -16.83 37.94
CA GLU A 371 -38.98 -17.68 36.86
C GLU A 371 -39.92 -16.93 35.91
N LYS A 372 -39.87 -17.26 34.61
CA LYS A 372 -40.78 -16.73 33.56
C LYS A 372 -40.81 -15.20 33.46
N VAL A 373 -39.70 -14.54 33.77
CA VAL A 373 -39.50 -13.10 33.62
C VAL A 373 -38.98 -12.78 32.22
N GLU A 374 -39.53 -11.76 31.58
CA GLU A 374 -39.11 -11.34 30.25
C GLU A 374 -37.96 -10.33 30.35
N VAL A 375 -36.87 -10.61 29.64
CA VAL A 375 -35.69 -9.75 29.54
C VAL A 375 -35.57 -9.29 28.10
N LEU A 376 -35.50 -7.98 27.88
CA LEU A 376 -35.46 -7.37 26.56
C LEU A 376 -34.38 -6.29 26.45
N LEU A 377 -33.81 -6.15 25.26
CA LEU A 377 -32.89 -5.05 24.96
C LEU A 377 -33.72 -3.78 24.67
N SER A 378 -33.51 -2.72 25.45
CA SER A 378 -34.36 -1.52 25.43
C SER A 378 -34.38 -0.81 24.07
N GLU A 379 -33.27 -0.88 23.34
CA GLU A 379 -33.09 -0.25 22.02
C GLU A 379 -33.61 -1.13 20.87
N SER A 380 -33.75 -2.44 21.10
CA SER A 380 -34.24 -3.39 20.11
C SER A 380 -35.12 -4.44 20.78
N PRO A 381 -36.44 -4.15 20.93
CA PRO A 381 -37.39 -5.04 21.59
C PRO A 381 -37.50 -6.43 20.93
N GLN A 382 -37.00 -6.58 19.70
CA GLN A 382 -36.94 -7.86 19.00
C GLN A 382 -35.96 -8.84 19.66
N ILE A 383 -34.94 -8.34 20.36
CA ILE A 383 -33.98 -9.13 21.13
C ILE A 383 -34.51 -9.29 22.55
N HIS A 384 -35.16 -10.42 22.81
CA HIS A 384 -35.73 -10.76 24.10
C HIS A 384 -35.48 -12.23 24.47
N SER A 385 -35.59 -12.54 25.75
CA SER A 385 -35.43 -13.86 26.34
C SER A 385 -36.35 -13.99 27.54
N ILE A 386 -36.79 -15.20 27.85
CA ILE A 386 -37.60 -15.51 29.04
C ILE A 386 -36.75 -16.36 29.98
N THR A 387 -36.74 -16.03 31.26
CA THR A 387 -35.96 -16.77 32.25
C THR A 387 -36.45 -18.20 32.45
N ASP A 388 -35.51 -19.12 32.68
CA ASP A 388 -35.82 -20.52 33.04
C ASP A 388 -36.17 -20.70 34.53
N GLU A 389 -36.36 -21.96 34.96
CA GLU A 389 -36.65 -22.35 36.36
C GLU A 389 -35.54 -21.94 37.36
N ARG A 390 -34.35 -21.60 36.86
CA ARG A 390 -33.20 -21.15 37.66
C ARG A 390 -32.99 -19.65 37.55
N GLY A 391 -33.89 -18.92 36.88
CA GLY A 391 -33.77 -17.49 36.62
C GLY A 391 -32.74 -17.14 35.55
N PHE A 392 -32.23 -18.10 34.80
CA PHE A 392 -31.21 -17.88 33.77
C PHE A 392 -31.82 -17.27 32.50
N TYR A 393 -31.14 -16.28 31.91
CA TYR A 393 -31.51 -15.69 30.63
C TYR A 393 -30.31 -15.55 29.69
N MET A 394 -30.61 -15.51 28.39
CA MET A 394 -29.61 -15.28 27.34
C MET A 394 -30.16 -14.38 26.23
N LEU A 395 -29.57 -13.20 26.05
CA LEU A 395 -29.80 -12.33 24.91
C LEU A 395 -28.72 -12.57 23.86
N GLY A 396 -29.09 -13.21 22.77
CA GLY A 396 -28.22 -13.38 21.60
C GLY A 396 -28.26 -12.17 20.67
N ASN A 397 -27.25 -12.04 19.82
CA ASN A 397 -27.18 -11.02 18.77
C ASN A 397 -27.26 -9.57 19.28
N VAL A 398 -26.67 -9.29 20.45
CA VAL A 398 -26.61 -7.93 20.99
C VAL A 398 -25.46 -7.19 20.30
N PRO A 399 -25.66 -6.01 19.69
CA PRO A 399 -24.58 -5.27 19.05
C PRO A 399 -23.43 -4.94 20.01
N VAL A 400 -22.22 -4.75 19.48
CA VAL A 400 -21.09 -4.20 20.23
C VAL A 400 -21.39 -2.74 20.58
N GLY A 401 -21.29 -2.39 21.85
CA GLY A 401 -21.69 -1.08 22.35
C GLY A 401 -22.15 -1.10 23.79
N GLU A 402 -22.60 0.07 24.25
CA GLU A 402 -23.27 0.24 25.53
C GLU A 402 -24.78 0.19 25.30
N HIS A 403 -25.47 -0.69 26.03
CA HIS A 403 -26.89 -0.94 25.85
C HIS A 403 -27.61 -1.03 27.20
N SER A 404 -28.92 -0.77 27.19
CA SER A 404 -29.77 -0.95 28.36
C SER A 404 -30.62 -2.22 28.24
N ILE A 405 -30.56 -3.11 29.21
CA ILE A 405 -31.50 -4.24 29.36
C ILE A 405 -32.68 -3.80 30.22
N SER A 406 -33.88 -4.20 29.82
CA SER A 406 -35.13 -4.01 30.56
C SER A 406 -35.66 -5.38 30.98
N ILE A 407 -36.05 -5.51 32.24
CA ILE A 407 -36.58 -6.73 32.83
C ILE A 407 -38.02 -6.44 33.21
N LYS A 408 -38.96 -7.15 32.58
CA LYS A 408 -40.40 -7.02 32.78
C LYS A 408 -40.88 -8.18 33.64
N PHE A 409 -41.40 -7.85 34.83
CA PHE A 409 -41.86 -8.83 35.81
C PHE A 409 -43.22 -8.41 36.39
N THR A 410 -44.01 -9.41 36.78
CA THR A 410 -45.33 -9.20 37.38
C THR A 410 -45.24 -9.33 38.88
N VAL A 411 -45.76 -8.35 39.62
CA VAL A 411 -45.85 -8.37 41.09
C VAL A 411 -47.32 -8.31 41.49
N THR A 412 -47.72 -9.16 42.43
CA THR A 412 -49.05 -9.10 43.02
C THR A 412 -49.04 -8.12 44.19
N VAL A 413 -49.74 -6.99 44.05
CA VAL A 413 -49.91 -5.99 45.11
C VAL A 413 -51.41 -5.82 45.35
N ASP A 414 -51.86 -6.01 46.59
CA ASP A 414 -53.27 -5.87 46.99
C ASP A 414 -54.25 -6.65 46.08
N GLU A 415 -53.94 -7.92 45.80
CA GLU A 415 -54.71 -8.83 44.93
C GLU A 415 -54.82 -8.39 43.45
N LYS A 416 -54.05 -7.39 43.02
CA LYS A 416 -53.92 -6.97 41.61
C LYS A 416 -52.53 -7.29 41.07
N GLU A 417 -52.48 -7.82 39.86
CA GLU A 417 -51.22 -8.02 39.13
C GLU A 417 -50.78 -6.69 38.51
N GLU A 418 -49.61 -6.18 38.94
CA GLU A 418 -48.96 -5.01 38.35
C GLU A 418 -47.70 -5.42 37.60
N GLU A 419 -47.55 -4.98 36.36
CA GLU A 419 -46.31 -5.12 35.60
C GLU A 419 -45.31 -4.03 36.01
N ARG A 420 -44.10 -4.44 36.42
CA ARG A 420 -43.00 -3.54 36.74
C ARG A 420 -41.82 -3.77 35.80
N LEU A 421 -41.04 -2.71 35.60
CA LEU A 421 -39.90 -2.71 34.68
C LEU A 421 -38.64 -2.23 35.40
N LYS A 422 -37.61 -3.09 35.45
CA LYS A 422 -36.28 -2.73 35.96
C LYS A 422 -35.34 -2.56 34.77
N LYS A 423 -34.58 -1.45 34.74
CA LYS A 423 -33.56 -1.19 33.72
C LYS A 423 -32.16 -1.33 34.31
N ASP A 424 -31.24 -1.88 33.52
CA ASP A 424 -29.83 -1.99 33.87
C ASP A 424 -28.96 -1.79 32.61
N THR A 425 -27.71 -1.37 32.78
CA THR A 425 -26.78 -1.08 31.68
C THR A 425 -25.74 -2.18 31.54
N ILE A 426 -25.41 -2.47 30.29
CA ILE A 426 -24.42 -3.46 29.88
C ILE A 426 -23.51 -2.88 28.80
N LYS A 427 -22.26 -3.33 28.74
CA LYS A 427 -21.31 -2.92 27.71
C LYS A 427 -20.66 -4.16 27.09
N ILE A 428 -20.75 -4.27 25.77
CA ILE A 428 -20.09 -5.31 24.98
C ILE A 428 -18.88 -4.68 24.31
N GLU A 429 -17.67 -5.10 24.71
CA GLU A 429 -16.42 -4.46 24.26
C GLU A 429 -15.94 -4.95 22.89
N ARG A 430 -16.35 -6.16 22.47
CA ARG A 430 -15.90 -6.78 21.21
C ARG A 430 -16.90 -7.80 20.66
N ALA A 431 -16.82 -8.07 19.35
CA ALA A 431 -17.58 -9.13 18.69
C ALA A 431 -17.38 -10.49 19.40
N GLN A 432 -18.44 -11.30 19.42
CA GLN A 432 -18.49 -12.65 20.02
C GLN A 432 -18.18 -12.70 21.52
N ALA A 433 -18.11 -11.54 22.20
CA ALA A 433 -18.00 -11.51 23.64
C ALA A 433 -19.30 -12.01 24.29
N ILE A 434 -19.15 -12.80 25.35
CA ILE A 434 -20.24 -13.20 26.23
C ILE A 434 -20.10 -12.38 27.52
N VAL A 435 -21.03 -11.45 27.75
CA VAL A 435 -21.04 -10.61 28.94
C VAL A 435 -21.94 -11.25 29.99
N LYS A 436 -21.40 -11.50 31.18
CA LYS A 436 -22.17 -12.01 32.31
C LYS A 436 -22.75 -10.86 33.12
N LYS A 437 -24.08 -10.81 33.26
CA LYS A 437 -24.79 -9.79 34.04
C LYS A 437 -25.86 -10.44 34.91
N ASN A 438 -25.65 -10.44 36.22
CA ASN A 438 -26.66 -10.90 37.17
C ASN A 438 -27.47 -9.69 37.67
N VAL A 439 -28.78 -9.85 37.84
CA VAL A 439 -29.66 -8.76 38.28
C VAL A 439 -30.55 -9.24 39.42
N THR A 440 -30.59 -8.46 40.49
CA THR A 440 -31.47 -8.72 41.64
C THR A 440 -32.63 -7.72 41.61
N ILE A 441 -33.85 -8.24 41.69
CA ILE A 441 -35.09 -7.48 41.76
C ILE A 441 -35.51 -7.40 43.23
N GLU A 442 -35.85 -6.20 43.68
CA GLU A 442 -36.30 -5.89 45.05
C GLU A 442 -37.82 -5.78 45.17
#